data_AF-A0A2N0V471-F1
#
_entry.id   AF-A0A2N0V471-F1
#
_cell.length_a   1.000
_cell.length_b   1.000
_cell.length_c   1.000
_cell.angle_alpha   90.00
_cell.angle_beta   90.00
_cell.angle_gamma   90.00
#
_symmetry.space_group_name_H-M   'P 1'
#
loop_
_entity.id
_entity.type
_entity.pdbx_description
1 polymer ?
#
loop_
_entity_poly.entity_id
_entity_poly.type
_entity_poly.pdbx_seq_one_letter_code
_entity_poly.pdbx_strand_id
1 'polypeptide(L)'
;MLRYDRSRYIALGLPALLNALALPLYAHQITTSGSSDEYAVPFYLIIALACGLFGVSAMIKRCRDIGSSAWGILLGFLFAPPLMLLVALVLIFAPSNPAADQLEAPALRPTFDIWFTGFLLLVSPWMPVLLVRAL
;
A
#
# COMPACT_ATOMS: atom_id res chain seq x y z
N MET A 1 4.94 19.88 2.80
CA MET A 1 4.77 18.42 2.88
C MET A 1 6.12 17.84 3.32
N LEU A 2 6.14 16.70 3.99
CA LEU A 2 7.38 16.09 4.50
C LEU A 2 7.80 15.00 3.51
N ARG A 3 9.08 15.00 3.11
CA ARG A 3 9.75 13.95 2.32
C ARG A 3 9.32 12.54 2.75
N TYR A 4 9.23 11.61 1.81
CA TYR A 4 8.73 10.26 2.05
C TYR A 4 9.82 9.20 1.84
N ASP A 5 10.81 9.24 2.73
CA ASP A 5 11.96 8.36 2.71
C ASP A 5 11.61 6.89 2.46
N ARG A 6 12.54 6.17 1.81
CA ARG A 6 12.46 4.73 1.51
C ARG A 6 11.92 3.91 2.68
N SER A 7 12.38 4.19 3.90
CA SER A 7 11.97 3.48 5.12
C SER A 7 10.51 3.72 5.49
N ARG A 8 9.97 4.93 5.29
CA ARG A 8 8.54 5.24 5.48
C ARG A 8 7.69 4.57 4.41
N TYR A 9 8.19 4.52 3.18
CA TYR A 9 7.53 3.79 2.10
C TYR A 9 7.45 2.29 2.38
N ILE A 10 8.54 1.69 2.85
CA ILE A 10 8.54 0.27 3.26
C ILE A 10 7.61 0.06 4.46
N ALA A 11 7.65 0.93 5.46
CA ALA A 11 6.85 0.75 6.68
C ALA A 11 5.35 0.94 6.43
N LEU A 12 4.93 1.88 5.58
CA LEU A 12 3.51 2.25 5.46
C LEU A 12 2.93 1.96 4.07
N GLY A 13 3.66 2.29 3.00
CA GLY A 13 3.18 2.13 1.63
C GLY A 13 3.08 0.66 1.22
N LEU A 14 4.12 -0.13 1.52
CA LEU A 14 4.17 -1.53 1.12
C LEU A 14 3.09 -2.40 1.80
N PRO A 15 2.86 -2.32 3.12
CA PRO A 15 1.75 -3.03 3.75
C PRO A 15 0.39 -2.72 3.14
N ALA A 16 0.13 -1.44 2.84
CA ALA A 16 -1.11 -1.03 2.21
C ALA A 16 -1.29 -1.65 0.82
N LEU A 17 -0.23 -1.64 0.00
CA LEU A 17 -0.27 -2.24 -1.34
C LEU A 17 -0.45 -3.76 -1.29
N LEU A 18 0.18 -4.43 -0.32
CA LEU A 18 -0.03 -5.87 -0.11
C LEU A 18 -1.49 -6.17 0.24
N ASN A 19 -2.10 -5.40 1.14
CA ASN A 19 -3.52 -5.56 1.48
C ASN A 19 -4.45 -5.20 0.32
N ALA A 20 -4.11 -4.20 -0.48
CA ALA A 20 -4.85 -3.84 -1.68
C ALA A 20 -4.90 -4.98 -2.72
N LEU A 21 -3.88 -5.86 -2.74
CA LEU A 21 -3.87 -7.06 -3.58
C LEU A 21 -4.51 -8.27 -2.89
N ALA A 22 -4.17 -8.52 -1.64
CA ALA A 22 -4.52 -9.75 -0.96
C ALA A 22 -6.01 -9.81 -0.58
N LEU A 23 -6.62 -8.69 -0.20
CA LEU A 23 -8.03 -8.65 0.19
C LEU A 23 -8.99 -8.94 -0.98
N PRO A 24 -8.81 -8.40 -2.21
CA PRO A 24 -9.63 -8.78 -3.35
C PRO A 24 -9.46 -10.24 -3.76
N LEU A 25 -8.24 -10.78 -3.67
CA LEU A 25 -8.00 -12.21 -3.93
C LEU A 25 -8.74 -13.09 -2.92
N TYR A 26 -8.72 -12.70 -1.65
CA TYR A 26 -9.47 -13.38 -0.60
C TYR A 26 -10.99 -13.27 -0.82
N ALA A 27 -11.49 -12.08 -1.15
CA ALA A 27 -12.89 -11.87 -1.48
C ALA A 27 -13.33 -12.73 -2.67
N HIS A 28 -12.49 -12.84 -3.71
CA HIS A 28 -12.75 -13.72 -4.85
C HIS A 28 -12.78 -15.21 -4.44
N GLN A 29 -11.87 -15.64 -3.57
CA GLN A 29 -11.90 -17.00 -3.02
C GLN A 29 -13.21 -17.29 -2.25
N ILE A 30 -13.70 -16.34 -1.46
CA ILE A 30 -14.98 -16.48 -0.75
C ILE A 30 -16.12 -16.70 -1.76
N THR A 31 -16.20 -15.86 -2.80
CA THR A 31 -17.27 -15.97 -3.82
C THR A 31 -17.23 -17.27 -4.62
N THR A 32 -16.04 -17.84 -4.82
CA THR A 32 -15.87 -19.09 -5.61
C THR A 32 -16.03 -20.36 -4.77
N SER A 33 -15.86 -20.27 -3.45
CA SER A 33 -16.00 -21.40 -2.53
C SER A 33 -17.42 -21.61 -2.01
N GLY A 34 -18.35 -20.69 -2.29
CA GLY A 34 -19.73 -20.77 -1.79
C GLY A 34 -19.83 -20.64 -0.26
N SER A 35 -18.86 -19.94 0.35
CA SER A 35 -18.81 -19.74 1.80
C SER A 35 -19.96 -18.87 2.28
N SER A 36 -20.45 -19.13 3.50
CA SER A 36 -21.41 -18.27 4.21
C SER A 36 -20.91 -16.85 4.43
N ASP A 37 -19.61 -16.61 4.26
CA ASP A 37 -18.95 -15.31 4.43
C ASP A 37 -19.13 -14.36 3.23
N GLU A 38 -19.89 -14.76 2.20
CA GLU A 38 -20.10 -13.95 0.99
C GLU A 38 -20.66 -12.55 1.30
N TYR A 39 -21.46 -12.42 2.35
CA TYR A 39 -21.98 -11.11 2.81
C TYR A 39 -20.89 -10.12 3.23
N ALA A 40 -19.69 -10.59 3.60
CA ALA A 40 -18.56 -9.75 3.99
C ALA A 40 -17.67 -9.32 2.80
N VAL A 41 -17.92 -9.82 1.59
CA VAL A 41 -17.15 -9.48 0.38
C VAL A 41 -17.07 -7.97 0.12
N PRO A 42 -18.17 -7.19 0.17
CA PRO A 42 -18.11 -5.74 -0.06
C PRO A 42 -17.21 -5.02 0.94
N PHE A 43 -17.20 -5.48 2.20
CA PHE A 43 -16.35 -4.91 3.24
C PHE A 43 -14.87 -5.08 2.92
N TYR A 44 -14.43 -6.27 2.51
CA TYR A 44 -13.04 -6.52 2.11
C TYR A 44 -12.63 -5.68 0.89
N LEU A 45 -13.53 -5.50 -0.08
CA LEU A 45 -13.26 -4.68 -1.27
C LEU A 45 -13.13 -3.19 -0.93
N ILE A 46 -13.95 -2.66 -0.01
CA ILE A 46 -13.84 -1.27 0.45
C ILE A 46 -12.49 -1.04 1.17
N ILE A 47 -12.09 -1.96 2.04
CA ILE A 47 -10.79 -1.85 2.72
C ILE A 47 -9.64 -1.97 1.72
N ALA A 48 -9.73 -2.89 0.75
CA ALA A 48 -8.76 -3.01 -0.32
C ALA A 48 -8.59 -1.71 -1.12
N LEU A 49 -9.71 -1.05 -1.46
CA LEU A 49 -9.71 0.23 -2.15
C LEU A 49 -9.03 1.32 -1.31
N ALA A 50 -9.37 1.42 -0.02
CA ALA A 50 -8.74 2.38 0.88
C ALA A 50 -7.22 2.15 1.01
N CYS A 51 -6.80 0.90 1.16
CA CYS A 51 -5.40 0.51 1.18
C CYS A 51 -4.71 0.82 -0.15
N GLY A 52 -5.38 0.58 -1.27
CA GLY A 52 -4.89 0.89 -2.62
C GLY A 52 -4.66 2.38 -2.80
N LEU A 53 -5.64 3.22 -2.48
CA LEU A 53 -5.51 4.68 -2.57
C LEU A 53 -4.37 5.21 -1.68
N PHE A 54 -4.26 4.69 -0.46
CA PHE A 54 -3.16 5.04 0.44
C PHE A 54 -1.80 4.62 -0.13
N GLY A 55 -1.69 3.37 -0.60
CA GLY A 55 -0.49 2.82 -1.24
C GLY A 55 -0.05 3.61 -2.48
N VAL A 56 -0.99 3.95 -3.37
CA VAL A 56 -0.75 4.81 -4.54
C VAL A 56 -0.21 6.17 -4.11
N SER A 57 -0.79 6.79 -3.08
CA SER A 57 -0.30 8.07 -2.57
C SER A 57 1.14 7.98 -2.04
N ALA A 58 1.49 6.86 -1.39
CA ALA A 58 2.84 6.58 -0.92
C ALA A 58 3.82 6.37 -2.08
N MET A 59 3.41 5.66 -3.14
CA MET A 59 4.20 5.49 -4.36
C MET A 59 4.45 6.81 -5.07
N ILE A 60 3.44 7.67 -5.19
CA ILE A 60 3.59 8.99 -5.81
C ILE A 60 4.63 9.82 -5.05
N LYS A 61 4.55 9.85 -3.72
CA LYS A 61 5.54 10.53 -2.89
C LYS A 61 6.94 9.95 -3.09
N ARG A 62 7.07 8.61 -3.08
CA ARG A 62 8.35 7.93 -3.32
C ARG A 62 8.92 8.23 -4.71
N CYS A 63 8.09 8.28 -5.75
CA CYS A 63 8.51 8.64 -7.10
C CYS A 63 9.02 10.07 -7.18
N ARG A 64 8.37 11.01 -6.50
CA ARG A 64 8.83 12.40 -6.43
C ARG A 64 10.20 12.50 -5.76
N ASP A 65 10.44 11.74 -4.69
CA ASP A 65 11.75 11.70 -4.01
C ASP A 65 12.88 11.14 -4.91
N ILE A 66 12.54 10.37 -5.96
CA ILE A 66 13.48 9.86 -6.95
C ILE A 66 13.63 10.83 -8.14
N GLY A 67 12.80 11.89 -8.20
CA GLY A 67 12.74 12.81 -9.34
C GLY A 67 11.93 12.29 -10.53
N SER A 68 11.09 11.28 -10.31
CA SER A 68 10.21 10.69 -11.32
C SER A 68 8.82 11.35 -11.33
N SER A 69 8.13 11.22 -12.46
CA SER A 69 6.80 11.80 -12.67
C SER A 69 5.71 11.04 -11.91
N ALA A 70 4.89 11.77 -11.15
CA ALA A 70 3.70 11.23 -10.49
C ALA A 70 2.66 10.69 -11.50
N TRP A 71 2.62 11.25 -12.72
CA TRP A 71 1.68 10.82 -13.77
C TRP A 71 1.92 9.38 -14.22
N GLY A 72 3.18 8.92 -14.21
CA GLY A 72 3.49 7.53 -14.56
C GLY A 72 2.86 6.53 -13.59
N ILE A 73 2.82 6.87 -12.30
CA ILE A 73 2.18 6.04 -11.28
C ILE A 73 0.66 6.06 -11.42
N LEU A 74 0.07 7.25 -11.61
CA LEU A 74 -1.38 7.38 -11.78
C LEU A 74 -1.90 6.63 -13.01
N LEU A 75 -1.27 6.86 -14.17
CA LEU A 75 -1.64 6.17 -15.41
C LEU A 75 -1.36 4.67 -15.33
N GLY A 76 -0.25 4.28 -14.69
CA GLY A 76 0.07 2.88 -14.47
C GLY A 76 -0.98 2.17 -13.62
N PHE A 77 -1.49 2.78 -12.56
CA PHE A 77 -2.56 2.15 -11.75
C PHE A 77 -3.89 2.08 -12.48
N LEU A 78 -4.15 3.03 -13.38
CA LEU A 78 -5.39 3.04 -14.17
C LEU A 78 -5.38 1.97 -15.29
N PHE A 79 -4.24 1.76 -15.94
CA PHE A 79 -4.16 0.92 -17.15
C PHE A 79 -3.38 -0.38 -16.97
N ALA A 80 -2.54 -0.49 -15.94
CA ALA A 80 -1.73 -1.66 -15.66
C ALA A 80 -1.53 -1.94 -14.15
N PRO A 81 -2.61 -2.12 -13.35
CA PRO A 81 -2.51 -2.33 -11.90
C PRO A 81 -1.55 -3.46 -11.47
N PRO A 82 -1.52 -4.65 -12.13
CA PRO A 82 -0.57 -5.71 -11.77
C PRO A 82 0.90 -5.29 -11.97
N LEU A 83 1.19 -4.57 -13.06
CA LEU A 83 2.52 -4.04 -13.34
C LEU A 83 2.93 -3.04 -12.26
N MET A 84 1.98 -2.25 -11.75
CA MET A 84 2.26 -1.25 -10.72
C MET A 84 2.71 -1.85 -9.39
N LEU A 85 2.31 -3.07 -9.07
CA LEU A 85 2.82 -3.76 -7.90
C LEU A 85 4.28 -4.17 -8.07
N LEU A 86 4.70 -4.51 -9.29
CA LEU A 86 6.11 -4.73 -9.59
C LEU A 86 6.90 -3.42 -9.50
N VAL A 87 6.35 -2.33 -10.04
CA VAL A 87 6.93 -0.98 -9.88
C VAL A 87 7.05 -0.63 -8.38
N ALA A 88 6.05 -0.94 -7.58
CA ALA A 88 6.06 -0.71 -6.14
C ALA A 88 7.24 -1.38 -5.44
N LEU A 89 7.58 -2.61 -5.85
CA LEU A 89 8.76 -3.33 -5.35
C LEU A 89 10.05 -2.69 -5.81
N VAL A 90 10.14 -2.26 -7.07
CA VAL A 90 11.32 -1.57 -7.61
C VAL A 90 11.61 -0.27 -6.85
N LEU A 91 10.57 0.50 -6.48
CA LEU A 91 10.71 1.74 -5.71
C LEU A 91 11.33 1.55 -4.32
N ILE A 92 11.29 0.33 -3.78
CA ILE A 92 12.00 -0.02 -2.54
C ILE A 92 13.50 0.12 -2.76
N PHE A 93 14.02 -0.29 -3.90
CA PHE A 93 15.46 -0.38 -4.15
C PHE A 93 16.03 0.85 -4.85
N ALA A 94 15.18 1.63 -5.51
CA ALA A 94 15.59 2.85 -6.20
C ALA A 94 16.19 3.88 -5.21
N PRO A 95 17.39 4.41 -5.46
CA PRO A 95 17.99 5.46 -4.63
C PRO A 95 17.22 6.78 -4.79
N SER A 96 17.14 7.57 -3.72
CA SER A 96 16.57 8.93 -3.79
C SER A 96 17.50 9.85 -4.57
N ASN A 97 16.95 10.82 -5.31
CA ASN A 97 17.74 11.81 -6.02
C ASN A 97 17.94 13.05 -5.14
N PRO A 98 19.16 13.35 -4.67
CA PRO A 98 19.43 14.46 -3.74
C PRO A 98 19.07 15.84 -4.30
N ALA A 99 18.99 16.01 -5.63
CA ALA A 99 18.59 17.26 -6.27
C ALA A 99 17.05 17.44 -6.30
N ALA A 100 16.29 16.35 -6.50
CA ALA A 100 14.83 16.35 -6.37
C ALA A 100 14.38 16.54 -4.90
N ASP A 101 15.28 16.21 -3.98
CA ASP A 101 15.15 16.23 -2.53
C ASP A 101 15.19 17.65 -1.92
N GLN A 102 15.63 18.67 -2.66
CA GLN A 102 15.89 20.02 -2.11
C GLN A 102 14.62 20.84 -1.77
N LEU A 103 13.45 20.38 -2.20
CA LEU A 103 12.22 21.18 -2.11
C LEU A 103 11.53 21.10 -0.73
N GLU A 104 11.93 20.18 0.14
CA GLU A 104 11.25 19.95 1.43
C GLU A 104 12.24 19.62 2.56
N ALA A 105 11.81 19.88 3.80
CA ALA A 105 12.58 19.54 4.98
C ALA A 105 12.93 18.04 5.01
N PRO A 106 14.10 17.64 5.55
CA PRO A 106 14.50 16.24 5.67
C PRO A 106 13.39 15.41 6.31
N ALA A 107 13.09 14.22 5.76
CA ALA A 107 12.13 13.34 6.41
C ALA A 107 12.68 12.97 7.79
N LEU A 108 11.84 13.09 8.83
CA LEU A 108 12.18 12.52 10.13
C LEU A 108 12.39 11.02 9.95
N ARG A 109 13.50 10.49 10.49
CA ARG A 109 13.74 9.04 10.50
C ARG A 109 12.52 8.34 11.11
N PRO A 110 12.02 7.25 10.50
CA PRO A 110 10.89 6.55 11.07
C PRO A 110 11.24 6.00 12.45
N THR A 111 10.47 6.41 13.45
CA THR A 111 10.53 5.88 14.80
C THR A 111 9.85 4.52 14.87
N PHE A 112 9.95 3.86 16.03
CA PHE A 112 9.23 2.61 16.32
C PHE A 112 7.72 2.71 15.99
N ASP A 113 7.10 3.85 16.27
CA ASP A 113 5.67 4.08 16.04
C ASP A 113 5.26 3.92 14.57
N ILE A 114 6.12 4.34 13.63
CA ILE A 114 5.82 4.23 12.20
C ILE A 114 5.87 2.77 11.75
N TRP A 115 6.84 2.00 12.26
CA TRP A 115 6.94 0.57 11.98
C TRP A 115 5.80 -0.21 12.63
N PHE A 116 5.44 0.13 13.86
CA PHE A 116 4.30 -0.46 14.55
C PHE A 116 2.99 -0.14 13.84
N THR A 117 2.80 1.10 13.39
CA THR A 117 1.66 1.50 12.55
C THR A 117 1.63 0.72 11.25
N GLY A 118 2.77 0.53 10.60
CA GLY A 118 2.91 -0.31 9.41
C GLY A 118 2.50 -1.76 9.62
N PHE A 119 2.92 -2.33 10.75
CA PHE A 119 2.51 -3.68 11.16
C PHE A 119 1.01 -3.77 11.40
N LEU A 120 0.43 -2.79 12.12
CA LEU A 120 -1.02 -2.72 12.33
C LEU A 120 -1.77 -2.55 11.01
N LEU A 121 -1.26 -1.74 10.08
CA LEU A 121 -1.84 -1.57 8.76
C LEU A 121 -1.82 -2.87 7.95
N LEU A 122 -0.77 -3.70 8.12
CA LEU A 122 -0.67 -5.01 7.49
C LEU A 122 -1.71 -5.99 8.07
N VAL A 123 -1.80 -6.07 9.39
CA VAL A 123 -2.53 -7.14 10.10
C VAL A 123 -3.99 -6.80 10.36
N SER A 124 -4.32 -5.55 10.70
CA SER A 124 -5.67 -5.17 11.13
C SER A 124 -6.79 -5.48 10.13
N PRO A 125 -6.60 -5.38 8.79
CA PRO A 125 -7.64 -5.76 7.83
C PRO A 125 -8.04 -7.24 7.88
N TRP A 126 -7.18 -8.09 8.44
CA TRP A 126 -7.41 -9.53 8.56
C TRP A 126 -8.03 -9.95 9.89
N MET A 127 -8.08 -9.06 10.88
CA MET A 127 -8.68 -9.37 12.18
C MET A 127 -10.15 -9.82 12.06
N PRO A 128 -11.01 -9.21 11.22
CA PRO A 128 -12.36 -9.70 11.00
C PRO A 128 -12.40 -11.13 10.44
N VAL A 129 -11.48 -11.48 9.53
CA VAL A 129 -11.35 -12.83 8.98
C VAL A 129 -11.07 -13.84 10.09
N LEU A 130 -10.13 -13.51 10.98
CA LEU A 130 -9.73 -14.39 12.08
C LEU A 130 -10.86 -14.55 13.11
N LEU A 131 -11.61 -13.49 13.38
CA LEU A 131 -12.74 -13.53 14.31
C LEU A 131 -13.89 -14.38 13.76
N VAL A 132 -14.23 -14.23 12.48
CA VAL A 132 -15.32 -15.02 11.86
C VAL A 132 -14.98 -16.51 11.82
N ARG A 133 -13.72 -16.88 11.58
CA ARG A 133 -13.28 -18.29 11.57
C ARG A 133 -13.16 -18.94 12.95
N ALA A 134 -13.13 -18.15 14.02
CA ALA A 134 -13.02 -18.64 15.39
C ALA A 134 -14.38 -18.92 16.03
N LEU A 135 -15.48 -18.47 15.41
CA LEU A 135 -16.87 -18.69 15.81
C LEU A 135 -17.45 -19.89 15.07
#